data_AF-A0A1G6CM00-F1
#
_entry.id   AF-A0A1G6CM00-F1
#
_cell.length_a   1.000
_cell.length_b   1.000
_cell.length_c   1.000
_cell.angle_alpha   90.00
_cell.angle_beta   90.00
_cell.angle_gamma   90.00
#
_symmetry.space_group_name_H-M   'P 1'
#
loop_
_entity.id
_entity.type
_entity.pdbx_description
1 polymer ?
#
loop_
_entity_poly.entity_id
_entity_poly.type
_entity_poly.pdbx_seq_one_letter_code
_entity_poly.pdbx_strand_id
1 'polypeptide(L)' 'MDEGTLTKTKEMLDDMHKRKIDMADSIYVINVGGYIGESTRSEIEYAKAYGKKIIFLESV' A
#
# COMPACT_ATOMS: atom_id res chain seq x y z
N MET A 1 -8.44 26.31 -1.02
CA MET A 1 -8.11 24.93 -0.60
C MET A 1 -6.63 24.94 -0.32
N ASP A 2 -6.26 25.08 0.94
CA ASP A 2 -4.85 25.18 1.34
C ASP A 2 -4.18 23.81 1.25
N GLU A 3 -2.91 23.79 0.81
CA GLU A 3 -2.07 22.61 0.60
C GLU A 3 -2.06 21.66 1.81
N GLY A 4 -2.20 22.19 3.03
CA GLY A 4 -2.21 21.42 4.28
C GLY A 4 -3.45 20.54 4.51
N THR A 5 -4.56 20.78 3.82
CA THR A 5 -5.76 19.94 3.95
C THR A 5 -5.64 18.65 3.13
N LEU A 6 -4.95 18.72 1.99
CA LEU A 6 -4.76 17.58 1.07
C LEU A 6 -3.80 16.53 1.64
N THR A 7 -2.71 16.97 2.28
CA THR A 7 -1.71 16.07 2.89
C THR A 7 -2.31 15.27 4.04
N LYS A 8 -3.08 15.92 4.91
CA LYS A 8 -3.71 15.27 6.06
C LYS A 8 -4.74 14.20 5.65
N THR A 9 -5.50 14.46 4.58
CA THR A 9 -6.43 13.46 4.04
C THR A 9 -5.69 12.26 3.44
N LYS A 10 -4.56 12.49 2.76
CA LYS A 10 -3.73 11.41 2.21
C LYS A 10 -3.18 10.50 3.30
N GLU A 11 -2.64 11.07 4.39
CA GLU A 11 -2.13 10.29 5.53
C GLU A 11 -3.22 9.42 6.16
N MET A 12 -4.42 9.97 6.38
CA MET A 12 -5.54 9.21 6.93
C MET A 12 -5.96 8.03 6.03
N LEU A 13 -5.90 8.21 4.72
CA LEU A 13 -6.20 7.15 3.76
C LEU A 13 -5.10 6.08 3.77
N ASP A 14 -3.82 6.45 3.78
CA ASP A 14 -2.71 5.50 3.87
C ASP A 14 -2.77 4.65 5.15
N ASP A 15 -3.14 5.26 6.29
CA ASP A 15 -3.34 4.54 7.55
C ASP A 15 -4.48 3.53 7.48
N MET A 16 -5.59 3.88 6.83
CA MET A 16 -6.69 2.94 6.61
C MET A 16 -6.26 1.74 5.77
N HIS A 17 -5.43 1.96 4.76
CA HIS A 17 -4.88 0.91 3.91
C HIS A 17 -3.99 -0.04 4.72
N LYS A 18 -3.09 0.48 5.56
CA LYS A 18 -2.24 -0.32 6.47
C LYS A 18 -3.07 -1.19 7.43
N ARG A 19 -4.14 -0.65 8.00
CA ARG A 19 -5.04 -1.44 8.86
C ARG A 19 -5.75 -2.57 8.12
N LYS A 20 -6.12 -2.37 6.85
CA LYS A 20 -6.67 -3.46 6.03
C LYS A 20 -5.63 -4.56 5.82
N ILE A 21 -4.36 -4.20 5.63
CA ILE A 21 -3.25 -5.15 5.51
C ILE A 21 -3.05 -5.94 6.81
N ASP A 22 -3.16 -5.29 7.97
CA ASP A 22 -3.08 -5.98 9.27
C ASP A 22 -4.18 -7.04 9.44
N MET A 23 -5.39 -6.72 8.97
CA MET A 23 -6.53 -7.64 9.03
C MET A 23 -6.49 -8.75 7.96
N ALA A 24 -5.72 -8.57 6.89
CA ALA A 24 -5.62 -9.53 5.81
C ALA A 24 -4.55 -10.61 6.08
N ASP A 25 -4.75 -11.81 5.56
CA ASP A 25 -3.71 -12.86 5.56
C ASP A 25 -2.61 -12.59 4.52
N SER A 26 -2.98 -11.94 3.41
CA SER A 26 -2.07 -11.66 2.30
C SER A 26 -2.52 -10.46 1.47
N ILE A 27 -1.58 -9.84 0.74
CA ILE A 27 -1.85 -8.80 -0.25
C ILE A 27 -1.54 -9.28 -1.67
N TYR A 28 -2.33 -8.82 -2.63
CA TYR A 28 -2.14 -9.08 -4.06
C TYR A 28 -1.88 -7.78 -4.80
N VAL A 29 -0.69 -7.63 -5.37
CA VAL A 29 -0.20 -6.41 -6.01
C VAL A 29 -0.43 -6.49 -7.51
N ILE A 30 -1.13 -5.52 -8.06
CA ILE A 30 -1.39 -5.38 -9.50
C ILE A 30 -0.29 -4.50 -10.12
N ASN A 31 0.82 -5.12 -10.52
CA ASN A 31 2.00 -4.44 -11.08
C ASN A 31 2.06 -4.49 -12.62
N VAL A 32 0.96 -4.16 -13.30
CA VAL A 32 0.87 -4.24 -14.79
C VAL A 32 1.94 -3.38 -15.45
N GLY A 33 2.70 -3.97 -16.38
CA GLY A 33 3.83 -3.34 -17.04
C GLY A 33 5.01 -3.05 -16.10
N GLY A 34 5.08 -3.73 -14.95
CA GLY A 34 6.09 -3.48 -13.91
C GLY A 34 5.92 -2.18 -13.11
N TYR A 35 4.82 -1.45 -13.30
CA TYR A 35 4.60 -0.19 -12.59
C TYR A 35 4.09 -0.43 -11.16
N ILE A 36 4.75 0.21 -10.19
CA ILE A 36 4.33 0.26 -8.78
C ILE A 36 4.46 1.71 -8.31
N GLY A 37 3.32 2.31 -7.96
CA GLY A 37 3.26 3.67 -7.41
C GLY A 37 3.80 3.76 -5.98
N GLU A 38 4.09 4.98 -5.51
CA GLU A 38 4.67 5.21 -4.18
C GLU A 38 3.77 4.71 -3.04
N SER A 39 2.47 4.99 -3.05
CA SER A 39 1.53 4.49 -2.02
C SER A 39 1.53 2.95 -1.97
N THR A 40 1.48 2.29 -3.13
CA THR A 40 1.53 0.83 -3.21
C THR A 40 2.88 0.28 -2.73
N ARG A 41 3.99 0.98 -3.01
CA ARG A 41 5.30 0.61 -2.48
C ARG A 41 5.31 0.68 -0.96
N SER A 42 4.76 1.75 -0.36
CA SER A 42 4.65 1.88 1.09
C SER A 42 3.76 0.79 1.71
N GLU A 43 2.67 0.40 1.05
CA GLU A 43 1.83 -0.72 1.46
C GLU A 43 2.57 -2.07 1.42
N ILE A 44 3.35 -2.32 0.36
CA ILE A 44 4.17 -3.52 0.21
C ILE A 44 5.23 -3.58 1.32
N GLU A 45 5.93 -2.48 1.60
CA GLU A 45 6.93 -2.42 2.67
C GLU A 45 6.31 -2.65 4.04
N TYR A 46 5.13 -2.07 4.30
CA TYR A 46 4.37 -2.33 5.51
C TYR A 46 4.01 -3.81 5.63
N ALA A 47 3.44 -4.41 4.59
CA ALA A 47 3.12 -5.84 4.56
C ALA A 47 4.36 -6.73 4.81
N LYS A 48 5.52 -6.39 4.23
CA LYS A 48 6.79 -7.10 4.47
C LYS A 48 7.21 -7.01 5.93
N ALA A 49 7.18 -5.81 6.51
CA ALA A 49 7.58 -5.57 7.90
C ALA A 49 6.70 -6.35 8.89
N TYR A 50 5.42 -6.53 8.58
CA TYR A 50 4.46 -7.27 9.40
C TYR A 50 4.37 -8.77 9.05
N GLY A 51 5.24 -9.26 8.18
CA GLY A 51 5.30 -10.67 7.81
C GLY A 51 4.10 -11.17 7.01
N LYS A 52 3.35 -10.27 6.35
CA LYS A 52 2.22 -10.63 5.50
C LYS A 52 2.71 -11.22 4.19
N LYS A 53 1.96 -12.20 3.66
CA LYS A 53 2.28 -12.80 2.36
C LYS A 53 1.98 -11.80 1.24
N ILE A 54 2.91 -11.66 0.30
CA ILE A 54 2.80 -10.72 -0.83
C ILE A 54 2.84 -11.52 -2.13
N ILE A 55 1.85 -11.29 -2.97
CA ILE A 55 1.72 -11.94 -4.29
C ILE A 55 1.66 -10.83 -5.34
N PHE A 56 2.44 -10.98 -6.41
CA PHE A 56 2.45 -10.03 -7.52
C PHE A 56 1.73 -10.63 -8.73
N LEU A 57 1.02 -9.79 -9.49
CA LEU A 57 0.37 -10.20 -10.74
C LEU A 57 1.39 -10.61 -11.79
N GLU A 58 2.43 -9.81 -11.96
CA GLU A 58 3.55 -10.08 -12.85
C GLU A 58 4.81 -10.39 -12.04
N SER A 59 5.71 -11.19 -12.61
CA SER A 59 7.01 -11.43 -11.97
C SER A 59 7.75 -10.10 -11.84
N VAL A 60 8.09 -9.78 -10.60
CA VAL A 60 9.02 -8.68 -10.27
C VAL A 60 10.46 -9.08 -10.53
#